data_AF-A0A7U6Y7Q2-F1
#
_entry.id   AF-A0A7U6Y7Q2-F1
#
_cell.length_a   1.000
_cell.length_b   1.000
_cell.length_c   1.000
_cell.angle_alpha   90.00
_cell.angle_beta   90.00
_cell.angle_gamma   90.00
#
_symmetry.space_group_name_H-M   'P 1'
#
loop_
_entity.id
_entity.type
_entity.pdbx_description
1 polymer ?
#
loop_
_entity_poly.entity_id
_entity_poly.type
_entity_poly.pdbx_seq_one_letter_code
_entity_poly.pdbx_strand_id
1 'polypeptide(L)'
;MHLLGVLAGFLALGAAWPVMADEKFDPKQVRVITPSNATSKCIGDPKTPICAVETLLACFARQKAELCKLVEAPEADLGDSTQEITYRVLFSKIIHKRDIPKSLADSYWIKPGYAEVEIEEVAFNNVKCSDFCRVSYALRPSPTGWIVIEWVAVGVD
;
A
#
# COMPACT_ATOMS: atom_id res chain seq x y z
N MET A 1 -18.67 -56.03 -27.30
CA MET A 1 -17.44 -56.01 -26.48
C MET A 1 -16.93 -54.58 -26.42
N HIS A 2 -16.70 -54.08 -25.20
CA HIS A 2 -15.99 -52.85 -24.78
C HIS A 2 -16.82 -51.55 -24.85
N LEU A 3 -17.38 -51.01 -23.76
CA LEU A 3 -16.82 -50.42 -22.52
C LEU A 3 -16.16 -49.03 -22.71
N LEU A 4 -16.66 -48.09 -21.88
CA LEU A 4 -15.98 -46.92 -21.28
C LEU A 4 -15.75 -45.72 -22.22
N GLY A 5 -16.01 -44.47 -21.85
CA GLY A 5 -16.41 -43.89 -20.56
C GLY A 5 -16.38 -42.37 -20.73
N VAL A 6 -17.47 -41.70 -20.37
CA VAL A 6 -17.55 -40.24 -20.36
C VAL A 6 -16.82 -39.75 -19.12
N LEU A 7 -15.57 -39.32 -19.27
CA LEU A 7 -14.84 -38.62 -18.21
C LEU A 7 -15.31 -37.16 -18.20
N ALA A 8 -16.21 -36.87 -17.25
CA ALA A 8 -16.52 -35.52 -16.82
C ALA A 8 -15.26 -34.88 -16.20
N GLY A 9 -14.60 -34.02 -16.97
CA GLY A 9 -13.51 -33.19 -16.46
C GLY A 9 -14.08 -32.08 -15.59
N PHE A 10 -13.94 -32.22 -14.27
CA PHE A 10 -14.12 -31.14 -13.31
C PHE A 10 -13.09 -30.03 -13.59
N LEU A 11 -13.52 -28.96 -14.26
CA LEU A 11 -12.82 -27.68 -14.24
C LEU A 11 -12.97 -27.10 -12.83
N ALA A 12 -12.06 -27.46 -11.95
CA ALA A 12 -11.84 -26.73 -10.71
C ALA A 12 -11.32 -25.33 -11.08
N LEU A 13 -12.24 -24.38 -11.24
CA LEU A 13 -11.95 -22.95 -11.14
C LEU A 13 -11.58 -22.67 -9.68
N GLY A 14 -10.36 -23.05 -9.30
CA GLY A 14 -9.72 -22.46 -8.14
C GLY A 14 -9.65 -20.96 -8.40
N ALA A 15 -10.30 -20.17 -7.55
CA ALA A 15 -10.13 -18.72 -7.53
C ALA A 15 -8.66 -18.43 -7.18
N ALA A 16 -7.79 -18.48 -8.18
CA ALA A 16 -6.48 -17.88 -8.10
C ALA A 16 -6.75 -16.39 -8.00
N TRP A 17 -6.78 -15.86 -6.77
CA TRP A 17 -6.60 -14.43 -6.60
C TRP A 17 -5.34 -14.09 -7.39
N PRO A 18 -5.41 -13.15 -8.35
CA PRO A 18 -4.22 -12.75 -9.06
C PRO A 18 -3.21 -12.41 -7.98
N VAL A 19 -2.05 -13.07 -8.01
CA VAL A 19 -0.90 -12.59 -7.27
C VAL A 19 -0.70 -11.19 -7.81
N MET A 20 -1.23 -10.19 -7.10
CA MET A 20 -1.14 -8.81 -7.51
C MET A 20 0.34 -8.50 -7.49
N ALA A 21 0.92 -8.42 -8.68
CA ALA A 21 2.34 -8.15 -8.84
C ALA A 21 2.62 -6.82 -8.16
N ASP A 22 3.68 -6.78 -7.36
CA ASP A 22 4.10 -5.55 -6.73
C ASP A 22 4.57 -4.56 -7.81
N GLU A 23 4.38 -3.26 -7.55
CA GLU A 23 4.83 -2.23 -8.47
C GLU A 23 6.37 -2.19 -8.46
N LYS A 24 6.98 -2.09 -9.64
CA LYS A 24 8.44 -1.94 -9.70
C LYS A 24 8.85 -0.55 -9.22
N PHE A 25 9.87 -0.47 -8.38
CA PHE A 25 10.41 0.80 -7.90
C PHE A 25 11.94 0.78 -7.86
N ASP A 26 12.53 1.97 -7.90
CA ASP A 26 13.96 2.20 -7.64
C ASP A 26 14.07 2.97 -6.32
N PRO A 27 14.72 2.41 -5.28
CA PRO A 27 14.88 3.07 -3.98
C PRO A 27 15.59 4.44 -4.04
N LYS A 28 16.34 4.72 -5.10
CA LYS A 28 17.00 6.01 -5.29
C LYS A 28 16.10 7.05 -5.97
N GLN A 29 15.03 6.61 -6.63
CA GLN A 29 14.11 7.49 -7.35
C GLN A 29 13.33 8.35 -6.37
N VAL A 30 13.50 9.67 -6.48
CA VAL A 30 12.64 10.63 -5.81
C VAL A 30 11.35 10.80 -6.60
N ARG A 31 10.23 10.72 -5.89
CA ARG A 31 8.88 10.94 -6.40
C ARG A 31 8.28 12.16 -5.72
N VAL A 32 7.42 12.85 -6.45
CA VAL A 32 6.76 14.08 -5.98
C VAL A 32 5.27 13.98 -6.27
N ILE A 33 4.46 14.36 -5.28
CA ILE A 33 3.02 14.56 -5.41
C ILE A 33 2.72 16.01 -5.03
N THR A 34 2.06 16.73 -5.93
CA THR A 34 1.61 18.10 -5.71
C THR A 34 0.08 18.16 -5.70
N PRO A 35 -0.53 19.31 -5.34
CA PRO A 35 -1.98 19.49 -5.40
C PRO A 35 -2.59 19.21 -6.78
N SER A 36 -1.82 19.36 -7.87
CA SER A 36 -2.30 19.25 -9.25
C SER A 36 -1.60 18.20 -10.11
N ASN A 37 -0.46 17.66 -9.69
CA ASN A 37 0.34 16.74 -10.50
C ASN A 37 1.05 15.67 -9.63
N ALA A 38 1.67 14.69 -10.27
CA ALA A 38 2.56 13.73 -9.61
C ALA A 38 3.52 13.08 -10.60
N THR A 39 4.65 12.59 -10.09
CA THR A 39 5.56 11.71 -10.87
C THR A 39 5.06 10.26 -10.91
N SER A 40 4.23 9.87 -9.94
CA SER A 40 3.62 8.53 -9.88
C SER A 40 2.46 8.41 -10.88
N LYS A 41 2.33 7.21 -11.47
CA LYS A 41 1.20 6.82 -12.33
C LYS A 41 0.14 5.99 -11.60
N CYS A 42 0.34 5.66 -10.32
CA CYS A 42 -0.52 4.80 -9.53
C CYS A 42 -1.75 5.49 -8.94
N ILE A 43 -1.72 6.83 -8.81
CA ILE A 43 -2.68 7.57 -8.01
C ILE A 43 -4.11 7.34 -8.51
N GLY A 44 -4.96 6.80 -7.63
CA GLY A 44 -6.35 6.47 -7.95
C GLY A 44 -6.56 5.03 -8.43
N ASP A 45 -5.51 4.20 -8.51
CA ASP A 45 -5.58 2.79 -8.86
C ASP A 45 -4.82 1.92 -7.84
N PRO A 46 -5.37 1.69 -6.62
CA PRO A 46 -4.66 1.04 -5.51
C PRO A 46 -4.51 -0.48 -5.67
N LYS A 47 -4.20 -0.97 -6.87
CA LYS A 47 -4.06 -2.41 -7.17
C LYS A 47 -2.77 -3.04 -6.67
N THR A 48 -1.77 -2.24 -6.31
CA THR A 48 -0.54 -2.71 -5.66
C THR A 48 -0.37 -2.02 -4.30
N PRO A 49 0.40 -2.59 -3.36
CA PRO A 49 0.65 -1.95 -2.08
C PRO A 49 1.22 -0.53 -2.22
N ILE A 50 2.21 -0.36 -3.11
CA ILE A 50 2.80 0.95 -3.41
C ILE A 50 1.75 1.90 -3.99
N CYS A 51 0.92 1.45 -4.94
CA CYS A 51 -0.09 2.31 -5.53
C CYS A 51 -1.15 2.77 -4.51
N ALA A 52 -1.46 1.94 -3.50
CA ALA A 52 -2.33 2.34 -2.41
C ALA A 52 -1.69 3.39 -1.50
N VAL A 53 -0.41 3.24 -1.12
CA VAL A 53 0.32 4.29 -0.37
C VAL A 53 0.36 5.60 -1.15
N GLU A 54 0.69 5.55 -2.44
CA GLU A 54 0.75 6.77 -3.26
C GLU A 54 -0.64 7.42 -3.46
N THR A 55 -1.71 6.62 -3.48
CA THR A 55 -3.09 7.13 -3.49
C THR A 55 -3.46 7.80 -2.16
N LEU A 56 -3.01 7.27 -1.02
CA LEU A 56 -3.17 7.89 0.29
C LEU A 56 -2.42 9.23 0.38
N LEU A 57 -1.14 9.26 -0.04
CA LEU A 57 -0.35 10.49 -0.06
C LEU A 57 -1.02 11.55 -0.96
N ALA A 58 -1.57 11.15 -2.10
CA ALA A 58 -2.32 12.05 -2.97
C ALA A 58 -3.65 12.53 -2.37
N CYS A 59 -4.34 11.69 -1.59
CA CYS A 59 -5.49 12.12 -0.79
C CYS A 59 -5.09 13.27 0.16
N PHE A 60 -3.96 13.14 0.87
CA PHE A 60 -3.47 14.18 1.78
C PHE A 60 -3.02 15.45 1.06
N ALA A 61 -2.22 15.33 -0.01
CA ALA A 61 -1.71 16.48 -0.75
C ALA A 61 -2.82 17.29 -1.46
N ARG A 62 -3.95 16.64 -1.80
CA ARG A 62 -5.01 17.22 -2.65
C ARG A 62 -6.33 17.45 -1.93
N GLN A 63 -6.50 16.90 -0.72
CA GLN A 63 -7.73 17.04 0.05
C GLN A 63 -8.98 16.52 -0.68
N LYS A 64 -8.80 15.39 -1.39
CA LYS A 64 -9.81 14.81 -2.28
C LYS A 64 -10.42 13.56 -1.66
N ALA A 65 -11.63 13.69 -1.14
CA ALA A 65 -12.37 12.60 -0.50
C ALA A 65 -12.49 11.35 -1.39
N GLU A 66 -12.60 11.52 -2.72
CA GLU A 66 -12.62 10.41 -3.66
C GLU A 66 -11.34 9.55 -3.62
N LEU A 67 -10.18 10.16 -3.39
CA LEU A 67 -8.91 9.43 -3.26
C LEU A 67 -8.83 8.73 -1.90
N CYS A 68 -9.23 9.41 -0.83
CA CYS A 68 -9.21 8.86 0.53
C CYS A 68 -10.10 7.61 0.65
N LYS A 69 -11.27 7.63 0.01
CA LYS A 69 -12.22 6.50 -0.05
C LYS A 69 -11.66 5.26 -0.74
N LEU A 70 -10.80 5.43 -1.76
CA LEU A 70 -10.21 4.29 -2.49
C LEU A 70 -9.31 3.43 -1.60
N VAL A 71 -8.75 4.03 -0.55
CA VAL A 71 -7.83 3.38 0.40
C VAL A 71 -8.41 3.31 1.81
N GLU A 72 -9.72 3.55 1.96
CA GLU A 72 -10.48 3.57 3.22
C GLU A 72 -9.84 4.40 4.35
N ALA A 73 -9.08 5.44 4.01
CA ALA A 73 -8.45 6.31 4.99
C ALA A 73 -9.48 7.30 5.59
N PRO A 74 -9.45 7.54 6.91
CA PRO A 74 -10.38 8.49 7.54
C PRO A 74 -10.14 9.91 7.01
N GLU A 75 -11.21 10.57 6.56
CA GLU A 75 -11.19 11.97 6.10
C GLU A 75 -10.80 12.96 7.23
N ALA A 76 -10.73 12.51 8.49
CA ALA A 76 -10.55 13.34 9.68
C ALA A 76 -9.09 13.73 10.00
N ASP A 77 -8.09 13.13 9.36
CA ASP A 77 -6.65 13.45 9.54
C ASP A 77 -6.09 14.44 8.49
N LEU A 78 -7.01 15.03 7.74
CA LEU A 78 -6.76 15.98 6.68
C LEU A 78 -6.50 17.37 7.27
N GLY A 79 -5.29 17.60 7.79
CA GLY A 79 -4.83 18.96 8.14
C GLY A 79 -4.94 19.93 6.96
N ASP A 80 -4.85 21.24 7.23
CA ASP A 80 -5.19 22.32 6.27
C ASP A 80 -4.12 22.57 5.18
N SER A 81 -3.64 21.53 4.51
CA SER A 81 -2.44 21.64 3.69
C SER A 81 -2.59 20.99 2.32
N THR A 82 -2.62 21.83 1.29
CA THR A 82 -2.27 21.48 -0.08
C THR A 82 -0.76 21.49 -0.20
N GLN A 83 -0.09 20.50 0.41
CA GLN A 83 1.36 20.43 0.44
C GLN A 83 1.91 19.52 -0.66
N GLU A 84 3.11 19.87 -1.12
CA GLU A 84 3.93 18.97 -1.91
C GLU A 84 4.50 17.87 -1.00
N ILE A 85 4.34 16.61 -1.40
CA ILE A 85 4.92 15.45 -0.73
C ILE A 85 6.05 14.93 -1.62
N THR A 86 7.27 15.00 -1.12
CA THR A 86 8.47 14.46 -1.76
C THR A 86 8.93 13.23 -0.99
N TYR A 87 9.06 12.09 -1.68
CA TYR A 87 9.36 10.81 -1.06
C TYR A 87 10.16 9.85 -1.96
N ARG A 88 10.62 8.74 -1.37
CA ARG A 88 11.22 7.59 -2.06
C ARG A 88 10.63 6.31 -1.50
N VAL A 89 10.33 5.33 -2.34
CA VAL A 89 9.91 3.99 -1.89
C VAL A 89 11.15 3.18 -1.57
N LEU A 90 11.28 2.71 -0.33
CA LEU A 90 12.45 1.93 0.10
C LEU A 90 12.21 0.43 0.03
N PHE A 91 10.99 0.03 0.38
CA PHE A 91 10.63 -1.35 0.59
C PHE A 91 9.15 -1.58 0.30
N SER A 92 8.84 -2.73 -0.26
CA SER A 92 7.48 -3.24 -0.38
C SER A 92 7.53 -4.76 -0.31
N LYS A 93 6.66 -5.35 0.52
CA LYS A 93 6.66 -6.79 0.77
C LYS A 93 5.29 -7.29 1.16
N ILE A 94 4.92 -8.44 0.59
CA ILE A 94 3.82 -9.26 1.12
C ILE A 94 4.33 -10.07 2.32
N ILE A 95 3.66 -9.92 3.45
CA ILE A 95 3.97 -10.57 4.72
C ILE A 95 3.55 -12.03 4.64
N HIS A 96 4.52 -12.93 4.76
CA HIS A 96 4.27 -14.36 4.88
C HIS A 96 4.27 -14.75 6.36
N LYS A 97 3.63 -15.88 6.70
CA LYS A 97 3.59 -16.37 8.10
C LYS A 97 4.96 -16.48 8.76
N ARG A 98 6.00 -16.82 8.00
CA ARG A 98 7.39 -16.92 8.49
C ARG A 98 8.04 -15.58 8.84
N ASP A 99 7.50 -14.49 8.31
CA ASP A 99 8.01 -13.13 8.52
C ASP A 99 7.51 -12.53 9.84
N ILE A 100 6.50 -13.15 10.47
CA ILE A 100 5.82 -12.61 11.66
C ILE A 100 6.53 -13.12 12.92
N PRO A 101 7.15 -12.23 13.72
CA PRO A 101 7.69 -12.60 15.03
C PRO A 101 6.58 -13.11 15.95
N LYS A 102 6.91 -14.06 16.83
CA LYS A 102 5.93 -14.60 17.80
C LYS A 102 5.27 -13.51 18.66
N SER A 103 6.00 -12.45 18.99
CA SER A 103 5.49 -11.31 19.75
C SER A 103 4.42 -10.49 19.04
N LEU A 104 4.31 -10.61 17.71
CA LEU A 104 3.36 -9.86 16.88
C LEU A 104 2.25 -10.75 16.31
N ALA A 105 2.14 -12.00 16.78
CA ALA A 105 1.19 -12.97 16.25
C ALA A 105 -0.29 -12.53 16.36
N ASP A 106 -0.62 -11.75 17.39
CA ASP A 106 -1.99 -11.27 17.66
C ASP A 106 -2.23 -9.82 17.17
N SER A 107 -1.28 -9.23 16.43
CA SER A 107 -1.42 -7.88 15.87
C SER A 107 -2.57 -7.83 14.85
N TYR A 108 -3.33 -6.71 14.83
CA TYR A 108 -4.33 -6.49 13.79
C TYR A 108 -3.73 -6.05 12.46
N TRP A 109 -2.53 -5.46 12.47
CA TRP A 109 -1.89 -4.83 11.32
C TRP A 109 -0.81 -5.68 10.64
N ILE A 110 -0.31 -6.74 11.30
CA ILE A 110 0.70 -7.66 10.73
C ILE A 110 0.10 -9.06 10.62
N LYS A 111 -0.31 -9.45 9.40
CA LYS A 111 -0.94 -10.76 9.14
C LYS A 111 -0.41 -11.39 7.84
N PRO A 112 -0.48 -12.72 7.71
CA PRO A 112 -0.15 -13.37 6.43
C PRO A 112 -1.04 -12.84 5.30
N GLY A 113 -0.43 -12.48 4.17
CA GLY A 113 -1.11 -11.91 3.00
C GLY A 113 -1.36 -10.40 3.07
N TYR A 114 -1.04 -9.75 4.19
CA TYR A 114 -0.98 -8.30 4.27
C TYR A 114 0.32 -7.81 3.63
N ALA A 115 0.44 -6.50 3.42
CA ALA A 115 1.66 -5.90 2.88
C ALA A 115 2.23 -4.85 3.84
N GLU A 116 3.55 -4.67 3.74
CA GLU A 116 4.29 -3.58 4.34
C GLU A 116 4.96 -2.79 3.23
N VAL A 117 4.84 -1.46 3.29
CA VAL A 117 5.56 -0.53 2.41
C VAL A 117 6.28 0.47 3.28
N GLU A 118 7.59 0.63 3.08
CA GLU A 118 8.36 1.70 3.72
C GLU A 118 8.73 2.76 2.70
N ILE A 119 8.56 4.02 3.09
CA ILE A 119 9.01 5.18 2.33
C ILE A 119 9.87 6.09 3.21
N GLU A 120 10.58 7.01 2.56
CA GLU A 120 11.21 8.16 3.18
C GLU A 120 10.55 9.44 2.68
N GLU A 121 10.07 10.31 3.57
CA GLU A 121 9.42 11.60 3.25
C GLU A 121 10.25 12.78 3.76
N VAL A 122 10.28 13.91 3.04
CA VAL A 122 10.98 15.13 3.49
C VAL A 122 10.25 15.81 4.68
N ALA A 123 8.94 15.57 4.82
CA ALA A 123 8.14 16.02 5.95
C ALA A 123 7.01 15.01 6.22
N PHE A 124 6.67 14.80 7.49
CA PHE A 124 5.59 13.90 7.91
C PHE A 124 4.74 14.59 8.99
N ASN A 125 3.41 14.58 8.87
CA ASN A 125 2.48 15.25 9.79
C ASN A 125 2.86 16.70 10.14
N ASN A 126 3.23 17.49 9.13
CA ASN A 126 3.71 18.88 9.26
C ASN A 126 5.02 19.06 10.05
N VAL A 127 5.71 17.97 10.39
CA VAL A 127 7.07 17.99 10.97
C VAL A 127 8.08 17.86 9.83
N LYS A 128 8.97 18.84 9.70
CA LYS A 128 10.10 18.75 8.76
C LYS A 128 11.15 17.79 9.32
N CYS A 129 11.56 16.84 8.51
CA CYS A 129 12.61 15.89 8.85
C CYS A 129 13.97 16.56 8.56
N SER A 130 15.01 16.29 9.35
CA SER A 130 16.35 16.84 9.10
C SER A 130 16.91 16.37 7.75
N ASP A 131 16.64 15.11 7.39
CA ASP A 131 16.90 14.52 6.08
C ASP A 131 15.59 13.97 5.49
N PHE A 132 15.19 12.77 5.93
CA PHE A 132 13.91 12.13 5.59
C PHE A 132 13.34 11.42 6.83
N CYS A 133 12.02 11.46 7.00
CA CYS A 133 11.32 10.61 7.96
C CYS A 133 11.01 9.29 7.27
N ARG A 134 11.49 8.18 7.85
CA ARG A 134 11.07 6.86 7.38
C ARG A 134 9.68 6.58 7.93
N VAL A 135 8.77 6.12 7.08
CA VAL A 135 7.39 5.79 7.46
C VAL A 135 7.09 4.38 6.94
N SER A 136 6.60 3.51 7.82
CA SER A 136 6.11 2.18 7.46
C SER A 136 4.59 2.19 7.42
N TYR A 137 4.03 1.69 6.33
CA TYR A 137 2.59 1.53 6.08
C TYR A 137 2.23 0.06 6.12
N ALA A 138 1.22 -0.29 6.91
CA ALA A 138 0.61 -1.61 6.88
C ALA A 138 -0.65 -1.59 6.02
N LEU A 139 -0.77 -2.58 5.13
CA LEU A 139 -1.87 -2.68 4.19
C LEU A 139 -2.54 -4.05 4.25
N ARG A 140 -3.86 -4.05 4.11
CA ARG A 140 -4.65 -5.28 3.91
C ARG A 140 -5.14 -5.39 2.46
N PRO A 141 -5.25 -6.60 1.90
CA PRO A 141 -5.89 -6.79 0.61
C PRO A 141 -7.41 -6.58 0.72
N SER A 142 -8.02 -6.14 -0.38
CA SER A 142 -9.47 -5.98 -0.57
C SER A 142 -9.89 -6.49 -1.95
N PRO A 143 -11.19 -6.67 -2.22
CA PRO A 143 -11.66 -7.04 -3.55
C PRO A 143 -11.31 -6.03 -4.66
N THR A 144 -11.08 -4.77 -4.31
CA THR A 144 -10.82 -3.66 -5.25
C THR A 144 -9.35 -3.23 -5.30
N GLY A 145 -8.50 -3.76 -4.42
CA GLY A 145 -7.08 -3.40 -4.36
C GLY A 145 -6.51 -3.57 -2.95
N TRP A 146 -5.74 -2.58 -2.51
CA TRP A 146 -5.11 -2.53 -1.20
C TRP A 146 -5.64 -1.35 -0.38
N ILE A 147 -5.82 -1.59 0.91
CA ILE A 147 -6.30 -0.61 1.87
C ILE A 147 -5.17 -0.35 2.87
N VAL A 148 -4.90 0.93 3.15
CA VAL A 148 -3.96 1.32 4.20
C VAL A 148 -4.69 1.31 5.53
N ILE A 149 -4.17 0.57 6.53
CA ILE A 149 -4.84 0.38 7.82
C ILE A 149 -4.07 0.97 9.01
N GLU A 150 -2.78 1.23 8.84
CA GLU A 150 -1.90 1.79 9.87
C GLU A 150 -0.68 2.41 9.19
N TRP A 151 -0.13 3.48 9.77
CA TRP A 151 1.18 4.00 9.38
C TRP A 151 1.92 4.60 10.57
N VAL A 152 3.22 4.37 10.63
CA VAL A 152 4.06 4.81 11.75
C VAL A 152 5.41 5.32 11.26
N ALA A 153 5.86 6.43 11.84
CA ALA A 153 7.22 6.90 11.62
C ALA A 153 8.21 5.94 12.32
N VAL A 154 9.21 5.49 11.59
CA VAL A 154 10.22 4.52 12.03
C VAL A 154 11.53 5.25 12.25
N GLY A 155 12.11 5.14 13.45
CA GLY A 155 13.41 5.75 13.76
C GLY A 155 13.38 7.27 13.98
N VAL A 156 12.23 7.81 14.38
CA VAL A 156 12.14 9.14 15.01
C VAL A 156 12.48 8.99 16.48
N ASP A 157 13.67 9.46 16.86
CA ASP A 157 14.07 9.70 18.25
C ASP A 157 13.41 10.98 18.81
#